data_AF-A0A9E4UB62-F1
#
_entry.id   AF-A0A9E4UB62-F1
#
_cell.length_a   1.000
_cell.length_b   1.000
_cell.length_c   1.000
_cell.angle_alpha   90.00
_cell.angle_beta   90.00
_cell.angle_gamma   90.00
#
_symmetry.space_group_name_H-M   'P 1'
#
loop_
_entity.id
_entity.type
_entity.pdbx_description
1 polymer ?
#
loop_
_entity_poly.entity_id
_entity_poly.type
_entity_poly.pdbx_seq_one_letter_code
_entity_poly.pdbx_strand_id
1 'polypeptide(L)'
;MVLAREIPVAHTPDGGWKGEMPPPVLAGCTEPLAHGAVDMRGLWKAYAVEMNGEPVDDLSHVERVEQCGNRVVITSAPIIHDMVCDGTLENGVNDVSGFNRQPLSVAATWEDGKHVLRPNNEMIAVTRELDGDELVWTIVPLSRVTRMRRVQE
;
A
#
# COMPACT_ATOMS: atom_id res chain seq x y z
N MET A 1 -11.63 -18.01 13.80
CA MET A 1 -11.11 -16.68 13.42
C MET A 1 -9.63 -16.85 13.20
N VAL A 2 -9.13 -16.52 12.01
CA VAL A 2 -7.68 -16.54 11.73
C VAL A 2 -7.16 -15.15 12.05
N LEU A 3 -6.13 -15.06 12.87
CA LEU A 3 -5.44 -13.82 13.15
C LEU A 3 -4.53 -13.45 11.97
N ALA A 4 -4.36 -12.16 11.70
CA ALA A 4 -3.45 -11.61 10.70
C ALA A 4 -2.04 -12.18 10.84
N ARG A 5 -1.55 -12.40 12.07
CA ARG A 5 -0.23 -13.01 12.31
C ARG A 5 -0.12 -14.49 11.94
N GLU A 6 -1.25 -15.18 11.78
CA GLU A 6 -1.31 -16.61 11.41
C GLU A 6 -1.35 -16.79 9.89
N ILE A 7 -1.67 -15.73 9.14
CA ILE A 7 -1.59 -15.71 7.68
C ILE A 7 -0.13 -15.47 7.29
N PRO A 8 0.49 -16.30 6.43
CA PRO A 8 1.85 -16.06 5.96
C PRO A 8 2.02 -14.69 5.30
N VAL A 9 3.20 -14.09 5.42
CA VAL A 9 3.56 -12.86 4.69
C VAL A 9 3.57 -13.15 3.19
N ALA A 10 2.85 -12.34 2.41
CA ALA A 10 2.89 -12.42 0.96
C ALA A 10 4.10 -11.64 0.44
N HIS A 11 4.79 -12.21 -0.54
CA HIS A 11 5.88 -11.55 -1.23
C HIS A 11 5.55 -11.43 -2.71
N THR A 12 6.08 -10.38 -3.33
CA THR A 12 6.01 -10.24 -4.76
C THR A 12 6.72 -11.42 -5.46
N PRO A 13 6.06 -12.14 -6.38
CA PRO A 13 6.71 -13.23 -7.12
C PRO A 13 7.92 -12.76 -7.92
N ASP A 14 8.84 -13.68 -8.21
CA ASP A 14 10.00 -13.42 -9.09
C ASP A 14 9.56 -12.85 -10.44
N GLY A 15 10.15 -11.72 -10.83
CA GLY A 15 9.77 -10.99 -12.04
C GLY A 15 8.43 -10.24 -11.97
N GLY A 16 7.75 -10.27 -10.82
CA GLY A 16 6.50 -9.60 -10.53
C GLY A 16 5.27 -10.39 -10.95
N TRP A 17 4.15 -10.13 -10.28
CA TRP A 17 2.90 -10.75 -10.69
C TRP A 17 2.45 -10.17 -12.03
N LYS A 18 1.76 -10.99 -12.84
CA LYS A 18 1.36 -10.67 -14.21
C LYS A 18 -0.07 -11.16 -14.46
N GLY A 19 -0.75 -10.48 -15.38
CA GLY A 19 -2.10 -10.87 -15.80
C GLY A 19 -3.15 -10.47 -14.77
N GLU A 20 -3.87 -11.45 -14.26
CA GLU A 20 -4.92 -11.21 -13.26
C GLU A 20 -4.33 -10.85 -11.90
N MET A 21 -5.00 -9.92 -11.21
CA MET A 21 -4.58 -9.52 -9.86
C MET A 21 -4.66 -10.74 -8.92
N PRO A 22 -3.60 -11.05 -8.15
CA PRO A 22 -3.61 -12.16 -7.20
C PRO A 22 -4.80 -12.12 -6.23
N PRO A 23 -5.28 -13.26 -5.71
CA PRO A 23 -6.35 -13.30 -4.71
C PRO A 23 -6.00 -12.49 -3.45
N PRO A 24 -7.00 -12.01 -2.68
CA PRO A 24 -6.74 -11.29 -1.44
C PRO A 24 -6.04 -12.16 -0.40
N VAL A 25 -5.00 -11.62 0.23
CA VAL A 25 -4.16 -12.29 1.25
C VAL A 25 -4.89 -12.37 2.59
N LEU A 26 -5.60 -11.31 2.98
CA LEU A 26 -6.23 -11.16 4.30
C LEU A 26 -7.72 -11.54 4.33
N ALA A 27 -8.25 -12.16 3.27
CA ALA A 27 -9.68 -12.47 3.15
C ALA A 27 -10.29 -13.25 4.33
N GLY A 28 -9.50 -14.08 5.01
CA GLY A 28 -9.95 -14.89 6.15
C GLY A 28 -9.83 -14.21 7.52
N CYS A 29 -9.25 -13.02 7.58
CA CYS A 29 -8.96 -12.31 8.82
C CYS A 29 -10.07 -11.30 9.15
N THR A 30 -10.49 -11.27 10.42
CA THR A 30 -11.56 -10.38 10.90
C THR A 30 -11.17 -9.62 12.17
N GLU A 31 -9.87 -9.52 12.46
CA GLU A 31 -9.38 -8.68 13.56
C GLU A 31 -9.79 -7.21 13.33
N PRO A 32 -10.28 -6.51 14.37
CA PRO A 32 -10.53 -5.08 14.28
C PRO A 32 -9.28 -4.31 13.85
N LEU A 33 -9.44 -3.25 13.06
CA LEU A 33 -8.32 -2.40 12.67
C LEU A 33 -7.66 -1.79 13.91
N ALA A 34 -6.34 -1.65 13.85
CA ALA A 34 -5.56 -1.04 14.91
C ALA A 34 -6.03 0.39 15.21
N HIS A 35 -5.88 0.81 16.47
CA HIS A 35 -6.23 2.18 16.87
C HIS A 35 -5.45 3.21 16.04
N GLY A 36 -6.16 4.18 15.47
CA GLY A 36 -5.56 5.22 14.63
C GLY A 36 -5.31 4.81 13.18
N ALA A 37 -5.55 3.55 12.81
CA ALA A 37 -5.52 3.12 11.42
C ALA A 37 -6.71 3.72 10.65
N VAL A 38 -6.44 4.28 9.48
CA VAL A 38 -7.50 4.71 8.55
C VAL A 38 -7.96 3.52 7.74
N ASP A 39 -9.27 3.37 7.58
CA ASP A 39 -9.86 2.27 6.80
C ASP A 39 -9.81 2.58 5.30
N MET A 40 -8.73 2.13 4.68
CA MET A 40 -8.43 2.26 3.25
C MET A 40 -8.80 0.99 2.46
N ARG A 41 -9.37 -0.05 3.09
CA ARG A 41 -9.67 -1.34 2.46
C ARG A 41 -10.48 -1.16 1.20
N GLY A 42 -10.13 -1.82 0.10
CA GLY A 42 -10.89 -1.78 -1.16
C GLY A 42 -10.00 -1.80 -2.40
N LEU A 43 -10.61 -1.81 -3.57
CA LEU A 43 -9.92 -1.66 -4.86
C LEU A 43 -10.00 -0.22 -5.33
N TRP A 44 -8.86 0.36 -5.63
CA TRP A 44 -8.70 1.77 -5.99
C TRP A 44 -8.11 1.92 -7.39
N LYS A 45 -8.64 2.87 -8.16
CA LYS A 45 -8.14 3.20 -9.50
C LYS A 45 -7.91 4.69 -9.65
N ALA A 46 -6.74 5.06 -10.17
CA ALA A 46 -6.39 6.44 -10.46
C ALA A 46 -7.39 7.08 -11.42
N TYR A 47 -7.75 8.34 -11.15
CA TYR A 47 -8.57 9.14 -12.04
C TYR A 47 -7.99 10.55 -12.28
N ALA A 48 -7.05 10.99 -11.45
CA ALA A 48 -6.28 12.20 -11.63
C ALA A 48 -4.87 12.00 -11.07
N VAL A 49 -3.86 12.45 -11.80
CA VAL A 49 -2.45 12.37 -11.39
C VAL A 49 -1.77 13.70 -11.69
N GLU A 50 -1.02 14.19 -10.70
CA GLU A 50 -0.17 15.36 -10.83
C GLU A 50 1.28 14.97 -10.54
N MET A 51 2.22 15.61 -11.23
CA MET A 51 3.65 15.50 -10.97
C MET A 51 4.25 16.90 -10.97
N ASN A 52 4.89 17.29 -9.86
CA ASN A 52 5.35 18.66 -9.64
C ASN A 52 4.25 19.72 -9.77
N GLY A 53 3.01 19.37 -9.37
CA GLY A 53 1.85 20.26 -9.44
C GLY A 53 1.19 20.39 -10.82
N GLU A 54 1.71 19.69 -11.83
CA GLU A 54 1.14 19.70 -13.19
C GLU A 54 0.45 18.37 -13.50
N PRO A 55 -0.74 18.38 -14.16
CA PRO A 55 -1.42 17.16 -14.58
C PRO A 55 -0.58 16.29 -15.52
N VAL A 56 -0.66 14.97 -15.34
CA VAL A 56 -0.06 13.98 -16.25
C VAL A 56 -1.06 12.90 -16.64
N ASP A 57 -0.96 12.40 -17.87
CA ASP A 57 -1.93 11.44 -18.45
C ASP A 57 -1.72 9.97 -18.03
N ASP A 58 -0.96 9.72 -16.96
CA ASP A 58 -0.68 8.38 -16.45
C ASP A 58 -1.71 7.94 -15.39
N LEU A 59 -2.87 7.45 -15.85
CA LEU A 59 -3.93 6.90 -15.00
C LEU A 59 -3.82 5.38 -14.80
N SER A 60 -2.63 4.81 -14.99
CA SER A 60 -2.44 3.35 -14.98
C SER A 60 -2.48 2.74 -13.56
N HIS A 61 -2.31 3.54 -12.52
CA HIS A 61 -2.24 3.07 -11.14
C HIS A 61 -3.57 2.46 -10.68
N VAL A 62 -3.51 1.18 -10.30
CA VAL A 62 -4.57 0.46 -9.60
C VAL A 62 -3.95 -0.22 -8.40
N GLU A 63 -4.59 -0.13 -7.23
CA GLU A 63 -4.16 -0.87 -6.05
C GLU A 63 -5.33 -1.44 -5.27
N ARG A 64 -5.20 -2.69 -4.82
CA ARG A 64 -6.06 -3.26 -3.78
C ARG A 64 -5.37 -3.06 -2.45
N VAL A 65 -6.11 -2.51 -1.48
CA VAL A 65 -5.69 -2.37 -0.09
C VAL A 65 -6.48 -3.36 0.75
N GLU A 66 -5.78 -4.17 1.53
CA GLU A 66 -6.36 -5.10 2.49
C GLU A 66 -5.83 -4.74 3.87
N GLN A 67 -6.68 -4.77 4.90
CA GLN A 67 -6.29 -4.45 6.27
C GLN A 67 -6.95 -5.40 7.26
N CYS A 68 -6.17 -5.86 8.23
CA CYS A 68 -6.67 -6.64 9.35
C CYS A 68 -5.73 -6.47 10.55
N GLY A 69 -6.26 -6.08 11.72
CA GLY A 69 -5.41 -5.68 12.83
C GLY A 69 -4.54 -4.47 12.46
N ASN A 70 -3.23 -4.59 12.70
CA ASN A 70 -2.23 -3.60 12.28
C ASN A 70 -1.49 -3.97 10.99
N ARG A 71 -1.98 -4.97 10.25
CA ARG A 71 -1.37 -5.45 9.00
C ARG A 71 -2.08 -4.84 7.79
N VAL A 72 -1.29 -4.47 6.79
CA VAL A 72 -1.75 -3.90 5.52
C VAL A 72 -1.10 -4.67 4.37
N VAL A 73 -1.90 -5.08 3.39
CA VAL A 73 -1.41 -5.65 2.13
C VAL A 73 -1.84 -4.76 0.97
N ILE A 74 -0.87 -4.34 0.16
CA ILE A 74 -1.07 -3.56 -1.05
C ILE A 74 -0.73 -4.43 -2.25
N THR A 75 -1.72 -4.73 -3.08
CA THR A 75 -1.50 -5.38 -4.37
C THR A 75 -1.67 -4.37 -5.49
N SER A 76 -0.59 -4.03 -6.18
CA SER A 76 -0.58 -3.12 -7.33
C SER A 76 0.36 -3.66 -8.39
N ALA A 77 0.15 -3.42 -9.69
CA ALA A 77 0.99 -4.07 -10.69
C ALA A 77 2.42 -3.50 -10.67
N PRO A 78 3.50 -4.31 -10.54
CA PRO A 78 3.56 -5.78 -10.47
C PRO A 78 3.94 -6.34 -9.06
N ILE A 79 3.65 -5.59 -7.99
CA ILE A 79 4.01 -5.85 -6.60
C ILE A 79 2.87 -6.36 -5.71
N ILE A 80 3.24 -7.08 -4.67
CA ILE A 80 2.43 -7.36 -3.48
C ILE A 80 3.29 -6.92 -2.30
N HIS A 81 2.97 -5.78 -1.68
CA HIS A 81 3.67 -5.31 -0.50
C HIS A 81 2.84 -5.60 0.73
N ASP A 82 3.39 -6.41 1.62
CA ASP A 82 2.75 -6.90 2.83
C ASP A 82 3.56 -6.42 4.03
N MET A 83 2.91 -5.78 4.99
CA MET A 83 3.57 -5.11 6.09
C MET A 83 2.69 -4.99 7.34
N VAL A 84 3.33 -4.87 8.49
CA VAL A 84 2.74 -4.41 9.75
C VAL A 84 3.12 -2.95 9.96
N CYS A 85 2.15 -2.12 10.33
CA CYS A 85 2.36 -0.69 10.56
C CYS A 85 2.88 -0.40 11.98
N ASP A 86 4.02 -0.99 12.37
CA ASP A 86 4.62 -0.85 13.71
C ASP A 86 5.91 0.00 13.74
N GLY A 87 6.31 0.56 12.60
CA GLY A 87 7.51 1.38 12.46
C GLY A 87 8.82 0.59 12.42
N THR A 88 8.79 -0.73 12.39
CA THR A 88 9.99 -1.57 12.28
C THR A 88 10.28 -1.95 10.84
N LEU A 89 11.55 -2.20 10.54
CA LEU A 89 11.96 -2.81 9.27
C LEU A 89 11.64 -4.31 9.24
N GLU A 90 11.75 -4.98 10.39
CA GLU A 90 11.54 -6.43 10.51
C GLU A 90 10.13 -6.85 10.06
N ASN A 91 9.10 -6.15 10.53
CA ASN A 91 7.71 -6.43 10.17
C ASN A 91 7.18 -5.55 9.03
N GLY A 92 8.04 -4.70 8.48
CA GLY A 92 7.72 -3.81 7.36
C GLY A 92 7.69 -4.55 6.01
N VAL A 93 7.75 -3.78 4.91
CA VAL A 93 7.89 -4.38 3.57
C VAL A 93 9.31 -4.88 3.41
N ASN A 94 9.50 -6.19 3.37
CA ASN A 94 10.76 -6.85 3.03
C ASN A 94 10.58 -7.62 1.72
N ASP A 95 10.76 -6.89 0.62
CA ASP A 95 10.41 -7.36 -0.72
C ASP A 95 11.25 -6.62 -1.78
N VAL A 96 10.69 -6.34 -2.94
CA VAL A 96 11.33 -5.66 -4.06
C VAL A 96 10.62 -4.38 -4.45
N SER A 97 11.38 -3.48 -5.07
CA SER A 97 10.89 -2.19 -5.57
C SER A 97 9.93 -2.34 -6.74
N GLY A 98 8.80 -1.62 -6.67
CA GLY A 98 7.91 -1.45 -7.82
C GLY A 98 8.56 -0.72 -8.99
N PHE A 99 9.62 0.06 -8.75
CA PHE A 99 10.31 0.83 -9.79
C PHE A 99 11.35 0.01 -10.55
N ASN A 100 12.18 -0.76 -9.84
CA ASN A 100 13.38 -1.40 -10.43
C ASN A 100 13.63 -2.83 -9.96
N ARG A 101 12.69 -3.42 -9.19
CA ARG A 101 12.75 -4.80 -8.69
C ARG A 101 13.95 -5.14 -7.80
N GLN A 102 14.73 -4.15 -7.36
CA GLN A 102 15.80 -4.38 -6.39
C GLN A 102 15.20 -4.63 -5.00
N PRO A 103 15.88 -5.42 -4.14
CA PRO A 103 15.46 -5.62 -2.75
C PRO A 103 15.27 -4.29 -2.03
N LEU A 104 14.24 -4.21 -1.20
CA LEU A 104 13.97 -3.09 -0.30
C LEU A 104 13.47 -3.58 1.04
N SER A 105 13.77 -2.78 2.06
CA SER A 105 13.21 -2.88 3.40
C SER A 105 12.57 -1.54 3.75
N VAL A 106 11.32 -1.53 4.21
CA VAL A 106 10.54 -0.30 4.43
C VAL A 106 9.74 -0.42 5.71
N ALA A 107 9.91 0.53 6.63
CA ALA A 107 9.06 0.64 7.80
C ALA A 107 7.71 1.26 7.40
N ALA A 108 6.62 0.70 7.92
CA ALA A 108 5.26 1.21 7.74
C ALA A 108 4.71 1.74 9.06
N THR A 109 3.94 2.83 9.02
CA THR A 109 3.36 3.49 10.21
C THR A 109 2.02 4.12 9.89
N TRP A 110 1.21 4.34 10.93
CA TRP A 110 0.05 5.22 10.90
C TRP A 110 0.40 6.54 11.59
N GLU A 111 0.30 7.66 10.89
CA GLU A 111 0.67 8.98 11.40
C GLU A 111 -0.33 10.03 10.89
N ASP A 112 -0.97 10.75 11.80
CA ASP A 112 -1.87 11.87 11.48
C ASP A 112 -2.91 11.57 10.38
N GLY A 113 -3.52 10.37 10.44
CA GLY A 113 -4.51 9.92 9.46
C GLY A 113 -3.92 9.39 8.14
N LYS A 114 -2.61 9.16 8.10
CA LYS A 114 -1.91 8.66 6.90
C LYS A 114 -1.25 7.32 7.16
N HIS A 115 -1.25 6.46 6.15
CA HIS A 115 -0.35 5.33 6.08
C HIS A 115 0.96 5.78 5.43
N VAL A 116 2.07 5.66 6.16
CA VAL A 116 3.37 6.22 5.79
C VAL A 116 4.41 5.11 5.62
N LEU A 117 5.16 5.16 4.53
CA LEU A 117 6.23 4.22 4.20
C LEU A 117 7.60 4.91 4.18
N ARG A 118 8.56 4.36 4.91
CA ARG A 118 9.96 4.83 5.02
C ARG A 118 10.96 3.74 4.62
N PRO A 119 11.51 3.77 3.40
CA PRO A 119 12.60 2.90 3.01
C PRO A 119 13.79 3.05 3.96
N ASN A 120 14.36 1.93 4.39
CA ASN A 120 15.42 1.85 5.40
C ASN A 120 15.09 2.56 6.72
N ASN A 121 13.81 2.85 6.98
CA ASN A 121 13.31 3.62 8.11
C ASN A 121 13.88 5.04 8.19
N GLU A 122 14.18 5.64 7.04
CA GLU A 122 14.75 6.99 6.94
C GLU A 122 13.68 8.01 6.50
N MET A 123 13.72 8.44 5.24
CA MET A 123 12.81 9.45 4.72
C MET A 123 11.47 8.85 4.29
N ILE A 124 10.41 9.65 4.39
CA ILE A 124 9.09 9.31 3.86
C ILE A 124 9.20 9.20 2.34
N ALA A 125 8.88 8.03 1.80
CA ALA A 125 8.83 7.81 0.36
C ALA A 125 7.39 7.86 -0.16
N VAL A 126 6.46 7.24 0.57
CA VAL A 126 5.06 7.13 0.16
C VAL A 126 4.13 7.46 1.32
N THR A 127 3.07 8.20 1.03
CA THR A 127 1.92 8.36 1.94
C THR A 127 0.63 7.96 1.23
N ARG A 128 -0.32 7.45 2.01
CA ARG A 128 -1.71 7.26 1.62
C ARG A 128 -2.62 7.88 2.66
N GLU A 129 -3.62 8.60 2.21
CA GLU A 129 -4.65 9.17 3.08
C GLU A 129 -5.99 9.20 2.35
N LEU A 130 -7.08 9.30 3.11
CA LEU A 130 -8.40 9.51 2.53
C LEU A 130 -8.74 11.00 2.54
N ASP A 131 -9.20 11.51 1.41
CA ASP A 131 -9.80 12.84 1.26
C ASP A 131 -11.24 12.66 0.77
N GLY A 132 -12.18 12.65 1.72
CA GLY A 132 -13.55 12.21 1.48
C GLY A 132 -13.59 10.73 1.07
N ASP A 133 -14.16 10.46 -0.11
CA ASP A 133 -14.29 9.11 -0.67
C ASP A 133 -13.10 8.69 -1.54
N GLU A 134 -12.03 9.51 -1.59
CA GLU A 134 -10.89 9.32 -2.47
C GLU A 134 -9.66 8.90 -1.69
N LEU A 135 -8.91 7.94 -2.26
CA LEU A 135 -7.58 7.61 -1.77
C LEU A 135 -6.57 8.50 -2.48
N VAL A 136 -5.81 9.27 -1.70
CA VAL A 136 -4.72 10.11 -2.18
C VAL A 136 -3.41 9.39 -1.90
N TRP A 137 -2.75 8.94 -2.96
CA TRP A 137 -1.45 8.28 -2.90
C TRP A 137 -0.36 9.24 -3.36
N THR A 138 0.66 9.47 -2.54
CA THR A 138 1.74 10.41 -2.84
C THR A 138 3.09 9.72 -2.84
N ILE A 139 3.92 9.95 -3.87
CA ILE A 139 5.36 9.69 -3.82
C ILE A 139 6.07 11.01 -3.54
N VAL A 140 6.61 11.14 -2.34
CA VAL A 140 7.19 12.40 -1.86
C VAL A 140 8.42 12.84 -2.68
N PRO A 141 9.42 11.97 -2.93
CA PRO A 141 10.61 12.40 -3.68
C PRO A 141 10.35 12.81 -5.14
N LEU A 142 9.22 12.38 -5.72
CA LEU A 142 8.84 12.71 -7.10
C LEU A 142 7.79 13.80 -7.19
N SER A 143 7.32 14.34 -6.05
CA SER A 143 6.17 15.24 -5.99
C SER A 143 4.99 14.73 -6.82
N ARG A 144 4.76 13.41 -6.81
CA ARG A 144 3.67 12.77 -7.55
C ARG A 144 2.50 12.56 -6.60
N VAL A 145 1.34 13.07 -6.99
CA VAL A 145 0.08 12.88 -6.27
C VAL A 145 -0.88 12.16 -7.20
N THR A 146 -1.38 11.01 -6.78
CA THR A 146 -2.37 10.20 -7.50
C THR A 146 -3.65 10.20 -6.68
N ARG A 147 -4.74 10.77 -7.21
CA ARG A 147 -6.08 10.66 -6.63
C ARG A 147 -6.82 9.49 -7.24
N MET A 148 -7.42 8.66 -6.39
CA MET A 148 -7.99 7.37 -6.77
C MET A 148 -9.43 7.24 -6.28
N ARG A 149 -10.27 6.63 -7.12
CA ARG A 149 -11.65 6.26 -6.76
C ARG A 149 -11.73 4.80 -6.38
N ARG A 150 -12.56 4.51 -5.39
CA ARG A 150 -12.94 3.16 -5.03
C ARG A 150 -13.79 2.56 -6.15
N VAL A 151 -13.42 1.37 -6.62
CA VAL A 151 -14.13 0.64 -7.68
C VAL A 151 -14.67 -0.71 -7.20
N GLN A 152 -14.28 -1.16 -6.01
CA GLN A 152 -14.82 -2.32 -5.31
C GLN A 152 -14.59 -2.17 -3.80
N GLU A 153 -15.52 -2.69 -2.99
CA GLU A 153 -15.42 -2.83 -1.54
C GLU A 153 -14.80 -4.16 -1.11
#